data_AF-A0A061P486-F1
#
_entry.id   AF-A0A061P486-F1
#
_cell.length_a   1.000
_cell.length_b   1.000
_cell.length_c   1.000
_cell.angle_alpha   90.00
_cell.angle_beta   90.00
_cell.angle_gamma   90.00
#
_symmetry.space_group_name_H-M   'P 1'
#
loop_
_entity.id
_entity.type
_entity.pdbx_description
1 polymer ?
#
loop_
_entity_poly.entity_id
_entity_poly.type
_entity_poly.pdbx_seq_one_letter_code
_entity_poly.pdbx_strand_id
1 'polypeptide(L)'
;MQTFLKSLLCFFIVTVCFSTFGAQAATDGLSLKKLTPPEKSNISMLSDVNPRDIGADAAIVINADNGQLVWQKNARQPLPPASMSKMMSMYLCWKQLLMEKSIAMNL
;
A
#
# COMPACT_ATOMS: atom_id res chain seq x y z
N MET A 1 22.34 16.07 49.55
CA MET A 1 21.59 17.06 48.76
C MET A 1 22.37 17.75 47.63
N GLN A 2 23.64 17.43 47.35
CA GLN A 2 24.37 18.02 46.19
C GLN A 2 24.33 17.16 44.90
N THR A 3 24.03 15.86 45.01
CA THR A 3 23.94 14.95 43.86
C THR A 3 22.67 15.16 43.02
N PHE A 4 21.60 15.63 43.65
CA PHE A 4 20.30 15.87 43.00
C PHE A 4 20.30 17.10 42.08
N LEU A 5 20.98 18.18 42.46
CA LEU A 5 21.10 19.40 41.64
C LEU A 5 21.96 19.18 40.39
N LYS A 6 23.00 18.33 40.49
CA LYS A 6 23.83 17.93 39.34
C LYS A 6 23.06 17.06 38.35
N SER A 7 22.18 16.18 38.83
CA SER A 7 21.31 15.35 37.98
C SER A 7 20.27 16.19 37.22
N LEU A 8 19.72 17.24 37.86
CA LEU A 8 18.77 18.16 37.24
C LEU A 8 19.44 19.09 36.19
N LEU A 9 20.71 19.48 36.42
CA LEU A 9 21.48 20.28 35.47
C LEU A 9 21.85 19.48 34.20
N CYS A 10 22.17 18.19 34.33
CA CYS A 10 22.48 17.33 33.18
C CYS A 10 21.28 17.10 32.25
N PHE A 11 20.05 17.10 32.77
CA PHE A 11 18.84 16.93 31.96
C PHE A 11 18.58 18.13 31.03
N PHE A 12 18.93 19.34 31.47
CA PHE A 12 18.80 20.54 30.64
C PHE A 12 19.81 20.57 29.48
N ILE A 13 21.03 20.06 29.68
CA ILE A 13 22.07 20.06 28.64
C ILE A 13 21.74 19.06 27.52
N VAL A 14 21.11 17.91 27.83
CA VAL A 14 20.70 16.92 26.82
C VAL A 14 19.49 17.41 26.00
N THR A 15 18.62 18.25 26.59
CA THR A 15 17.43 18.78 25.90
C THR A 15 17.79 19.88 24.88
N VAL A 16 18.87 20.63 25.10
CA VAL A 16 19.32 21.69 24.16
C VAL A 16 20.01 21.12 22.91
N CYS A 17 20.55 19.91 22.96
CA CYS A 17 21.12 19.25 21.78
C CYS A 17 20.06 18.73 20.78
N PHE A 18 18.77 18.71 21.15
CA PHE A 18 17.71 18.23 20.26
C PHE A 18 17.34 19.22 19.14
N SER A 19 17.77 20.49 19.21
CA SER A 19 17.30 21.54 18.31
C SER A 19 18.25 21.95 17.16
N THR A 20 19.44 21.38 16.97
CA THR A 20 20.24 21.72 15.76
C THR A 20 21.26 20.65 15.35
N PHE A 21 20.84 19.61 14.61
CA PHE A 21 21.67 18.86 13.63
C PHE A 21 20.83 17.71 13.02
N GLY A 22 20.45 17.63 11.75
CA GLY A 22 20.64 18.47 10.58
C GLY A 22 19.82 17.92 9.40
N ALA A 23 19.95 18.60 8.26
CA ALA A 23 19.57 18.21 6.90
C ALA A 23 18.10 18.42 6.46
N GLN A 24 17.93 19.58 5.83
CA GLN A 24 16.88 20.00 4.92
C GLN A 24 17.01 19.24 3.58
N ALA A 25 15.94 18.59 3.10
CA ALA A 25 15.84 18.15 1.70
C ALA A 25 14.37 18.10 1.24
N ALA A 26 14.09 18.89 0.20
CA ALA A 26 12.98 18.82 -0.74
C ALA A 26 11.54 18.86 -0.18
N THR A 27 10.98 20.06 -0.18
CA THR A 27 9.55 20.28 -0.45
C THR A 27 9.25 19.98 -1.92
N ASP A 28 9.26 18.71 -2.31
CA ASP A 28 8.63 18.29 -3.55
C ASP A 28 7.26 17.76 -3.19
N GLY A 29 6.25 18.59 -3.44
CA GLY A 29 4.85 18.18 -3.43
C GLY A 29 4.66 17.09 -4.47
N LEU A 30 4.79 15.84 -4.06
CA LEU A 30 4.20 14.73 -4.79
C LEU A 30 2.69 14.81 -4.52
N SER A 31 2.06 15.73 -5.26
CA SER A 31 0.63 15.78 -5.46
C SER A 31 0.22 14.37 -5.83
N LEU A 32 -0.35 13.63 -4.86
CA LEU A 32 -1.27 12.57 -5.17
C LEU A 32 -2.33 13.26 -6.00
N LYS A 33 -2.13 13.24 -7.33
CA LYS A 33 -3.18 13.44 -8.30
C LYS A 33 -4.25 12.46 -7.83
N LYS A 34 -5.24 13.01 -7.14
CA LYS A 34 -6.44 12.32 -6.73
C LYS A 34 -7.03 11.82 -8.04
N LEU A 35 -6.64 10.62 -8.44
CA LEU A 35 -7.31 9.82 -9.45
C LEU A 35 -8.66 9.53 -8.82
N THR A 36 -9.55 10.52 -8.92
CA THR A 36 -10.98 10.31 -9.03
C THR A 36 -11.12 9.38 -10.23
N PRO A 37 -11.39 8.08 -10.03
CA PRO A 37 -11.65 7.21 -11.16
C PRO A 37 -12.97 7.67 -11.78
N PRO A 38 -13.07 7.74 -13.12
CA PRO A 38 -14.25 8.26 -13.80
C PRO A 38 -15.49 7.48 -13.38
N GLU A 39 -16.41 8.21 -12.75
CA GLU A 39 -17.79 7.81 -12.60
C GLU A 39 -18.41 7.65 -13.99
N LYS A 40 -19.00 6.48 -14.24
CA LYS A 40 -19.89 6.09 -15.35
C LYS A 40 -19.28 5.97 -16.75
N SER A 41 -19.34 4.75 -17.28
CA SER A 41 -19.73 4.54 -18.68
C SER A 41 -20.70 3.37 -18.77
N ASN A 42 -21.83 3.62 -19.41
CA ASN A 42 -22.98 2.72 -19.54
C ASN A 42 -22.66 1.63 -20.57
N ILE A 43 -22.82 0.36 -20.20
CA ILE A 43 -22.90 -0.75 -21.16
C ILE A 43 -24.18 -1.52 -20.83
N SER A 44 -25.20 -1.25 -21.62
CA SER A 44 -26.46 -1.98 -21.67
C SER A 44 -26.28 -3.34 -22.33
N MET A 45 -27.02 -4.34 -21.83
CA MET A 45 -27.23 -5.71 -22.34
C MET A 45 -26.52 -6.84 -21.59
N LEU A 46 -26.84 -6.99 -20.29
CA LEU A 46 -27.08 -8.29 -19.65
C LEU A 46 -28.17 -8.06 -18.57
N SER A 47 -29.40 -8.46 -18.89
CA SER A 47 -30.59 -8.23 -18.07
C SER A 47 -30.68 -9.23 -16.93
N ASP A 48 -30.42 -8.75 -15.70
CA ASP A 48 -30.73 -9.38 -14.40
C ASP A 48 -29.57 -10.03 -13.64
N VAL A 49 -28.42 -9.34 -13.60
CA VAL A 49 -27.52 -9.43 -12.43
C VAL A 49 -27.37 -8.01 -11.93
N ASN A 50 -28.03 -7.66 -10.82
CA ASN A 50 -27.76 -6.39 -10.14
C ASN A 50 -26.35 -6.49 -9.53
N PRO A 51 -25.32 -5.83 -10.09
CA PRO A 51 -23.95 -5.95 -9.58
C PRO A 51 -23.77 -5.35 -8.18
N ARG A 52 -24.83 -4.78 -7.61
CA ARG A 52 -24.85 -4.11 -6.31
C ARG A 52 -24.99 -5.05 -5.13
N ASP A 53 -25.49 -6.27 -5.32
CA ASP A 53 -25.76 -7.20 -4.22
C ASP A 53 -24.75 -8.36 -4.19
N ILE A 54 -23.49 -8.04 -3.93
CA ILE A 54 -22.47 -9.04 -3.61
C ILE A 54 -22.25 -9.09 -2.10
N GLY A 55 -22.26 -10.30 -1.53
CA GLY A 55 -22.06 -10.55 -0.09
C GLY A 55 -20.61 -10.40 0.41
N ALA A 56 -19.71 -9.81 -0.39
CA ALA A 56 -18.31 -9.59 -0.01
C ALA A 56 -18.09 -8.19 0.55
N ASP A 57 -17.17 -8.06 1.52
CA ASP A 57 -16.83 -6.76 2.13
C ASP A 57 -16.15 -5.81 1.15
N ALA A 58 -15.29 -6.35 0.28
CA ALA A 58 -14.63 -5.64 -0.80
C ALA A 58 -14.47 -6.54 -2.03
N ALA A 59 -14.52 -5.96 -3.23
CA ALA A 59 -14.34 -6.65 -4.50
C ALA A 59 -13.89 -5.69 -5.60
N ILE A 60 -13.19 -6.23 -6.60
CA ILE A 60 -12.71 -5.49 -7.76
C ILE A 60 -12.79 -6.38 -9.00
N VAL A 61 -13.22 -5.80 -10.12
CA VAL A 61 -13.25 -6.46 -11.43
C VAL A 61 -12.45 -5.62 -12.40
N ILE A 62 -11.42 -6.22 -12.98
CA ILE A 62 -10.48 -5.59 -13.90
C ILE A 62 -10.45 -6.40 -15.18
N ASN A 63 -10.45 -5.73 -16.33
CA ASN A 63 -10.17 -6.36 -17.61
C ASN A 63 -8.67 -6.73 -17.68
N ALA A 64 -8.36 -8.01 -17.92
CA ALA A 64 -7.00 -8.54 -17.88
C ALA A 64 -6.10 -8.03 -19.02
N ASP A 65 -6.67 -7.68 -20.18
CA ASP A 65 -5.91 -7.31 -21.38
C ASP A 65 -5.39 -5.87 -21.29
N ASN A 66 -6.20 -4.95 -20.75
CA ASN A 66 -5.92 -3.51 -20.74
C ASN A 66 -5.84 -2.90 -19.33
N GLY A 67 -6.10 -3.68 -18.28
CA GLY A 67 -6.10 -3.19 -16.90
C GLY A 67 -7.25 -2.24 -16.55
N GLN A 68 -8.28 -2.14 -17.39
CA GLN A 68 -9.41 -1.26 -17.15
C GLN A 68 -10.24 -1.76 -15.97
N LEU A 69 -10.53 -0.86 -15.03
CA LEU A 69 -11.46 -1.10 -13.94
C LEU A 69 -12.89 -1.13 -14.46
N VAL A 70 -13.54 -2.29 -14.38
CA VAL A 70 -14.94 -2.48 -14.81
C VAL A 70 -15.90 -2.15 -13.67
N TRP A 71 -15.57 -2.62 -12.46
CA TRP A 71 -16.41 -2.45 -11.28
C TRP A 71 -15.63 -2.63 -9.98
N GLN A 72 -16.08 -2.00 -8.89
CA GLN A 72 -15.47 -2.14 -7.55
C GLN A 72 -16.49 -1.90 -6.42
N LYS A 73 -16.24 -2.56 -5.28
CA LYS A 73 -16.86 -2.31 -3.97
C LYS A 73 -15.73 -2.23 -2.95
N ASN A 74 -15.60 -1.10 -2.24
CA ASN A 74 -14.60 -0.91 -1.17
C ASN A 74 -13.16 -1.35 -1.52
N ALA A 75 -12.73 -1.27 -2.78
CA ALA A 75 -11.47 -1.87 -3.25
C ALA A 75 -10.18 -1.32 -2.61
N ARG A 76 -10.25 -0.18 -1.91
CA ARG A 76 -9.11 0.44 -1.20
C ARG A 76 -9.18 0.27 0.32
N GLN A 77 -10.17 -0.45 0.83
CA GLN A 77 -10.28 -0.73 2.25
C GLN A 77 -9.15 -1.68 2.67
N PRO A 78 -8.36 -1.35 3.71
CA PRO A 78 -7.35 -2.27 4.22
C PRO A 78 -8.05 -3.47 4.85
N LEU A 79 -7.80 -4.66 4.30
CA LEU A 79 -8.29 -5.94 4.80
C LEU A 79 -7.11 -6.90 4.96
N PRO A 80 -7.10 -7.77 5.97
CA PRO A 80 -6.04 -8.76 6.12
C PRO A 80 -6.05 -9.74 4.93
N PRO A 81 -4.94 -9.90 4.19
CA PRO A 81 -4.92 -10.71 2.97
C PRO A 81 -4.96 -12.24 3.21
N ALA A 82 -4.88 -12.71 4.46
CA ALA A 82 -4.94 -14.13 4.85
C ALA A 82 -4.15 -15.04 3.87
N SER A 83 -4.80 -16.04 3.25
CA SER A 83 -4.14 -16.94 2.30
C SER A 83 -3.73 -16.26 0.98
N MET A 84 -4.35 -15.13 0.60
CA MET A 84 -3.99 -14.39 -0.61
C MET A 84 -2.58 -13.78 -0.56
N SER A 85 -1.97 -13.64 0.63
CA SER A 85 -0.55 -13.30 0.77
C SER A 85 0.36 -14.25 -0.02
N LYS A 86 -0.07 -15.50 -0.25
CA LYS A 86 0.65 -16.47 -1.09
C LYS A 86 0.81 -15.99 -2.53
N MET A 87 -0.08 -15.15 -3.06
CA MET A 87 0.12 -14.58 -4.40
C MET A 87 1.39 -13.74 -4.48
N MET A 88 1.72 -12.98 -3.42
CA MET A 88 2.98 -12.25 -3.35
C MET A 88 4.18 -13.20 -3.27
N SER A 89 4.08 -14.27 -2.47
CA SER A 89 5.13 -15.29 -2.40
C SER A 89 5.37 -15.97 -3.75
N MET A 90 4.30 -16.32 -4.48
CA MET A 90 4.40 -16.86 -5.83
C MET A 90 5.02 -15.86 -6.81
N TYR A 91 4.63 -14.59 -6.74
CA TYR A 91 5.24 -13.54 -7.56
C TYR A 91 6.75 -13.42 -7.33
N LEU A 92 7.21 -13.49 -6.09
CA LEU A 92 8.65 -13.47 -5.77
C LEU A 92 9.38 -14.70 -6.31
N CYS A 93 8.81 -15.90 -6.16
CA CYS A 93 9.37 -17.13 -6.72
C CYS A 93 9.46 -17.04 -8.26
N TRP A 94 8.38 -16.61 -8.91
CA TRP A 94 8.35 -16.45 -10.37
C TRP A 94 9.34 -15.38 -10.84
N LYS A 95 9.42 -14.25 -10.16
CA LYS A 95 10.41 -13.20 -10.43
C LYS A 95 11.82 -13.78 -10.37
N GLN A 96 12.14 -14.61 -9.37
CA GLN A 96 13.46 -15.23 -9.25
C GLN A 96 13.74 -16.20 -10.38
N LEU A 97 12.77 -17.03 -10.76
CA LEU A 97 12.89 -17.96 -11.88
C LEU A 97 13.17 -17.24 -13.20
N LEU A 98 12.46 -16.13 -13.45
CA LEU A 98 12.63 -15.34 -14.67
C LEU A 98 13.93 -14.53 -14.70
N MET A 99 14.33 -13.96 -13.55
CA MET A 99 15.47 -13.03 -13.49
C MET A 99 16.81 -13.74 -13.34
N GLU A 100 16.87 -14.82 -12.57
CA GLU A 100 18.16 -15.39 -12.18
C GLU A 100 18.45 -16.75 -12.81
N LYS A 101 17.46 -17.42 -13.43
CA LYS A 101 17.57 -18.81 -13.94
C LYS A 101 18.23 -19.81 -12.95
N SER A 102 18.35 -19.43 -11.67
CA SER A 102 19.19 -20.07 -10.67
C SER A 102 18.46 -21.21 -9.95
N ILE A 103 17.13 -21.17 -9.94
CA ILE A 103 16.30 -22.19 -9.31
C ILE A 103 15.86 -23.17 -10.40
N ALA A 104 16.48 -24.35 -10.41
CA ALA A 104 16.01 -25.46 -11.22
C ALA A 104 14.72 -26.02 -10.59
N MET A 105 13.61 -25.92 -11.30
CA MET A 105 12.46 -26.78 -11.02
C MET A 105 12.80 -28.15 -11.62
N ASN A 106 13.25 -29.09 -10.80
CA ASN A 106 13.27 -30.50 -11.19
C ASN A 106 11.82 -31.00 -11.15
N LEU A 107 11.14 -30.88 -12.29
CA LEU A 107 9.83 -31.49 -12.55
C LEU A 107 10.01 -32.92 -13.06
#